data_AF-A0A5B0EEA3-F1
#
_entry.id   AF-A0A5B0EEA3-F1
#
_cell.length_a   1.000
_cell.length_b   1.000
_cell.length_c   1.000
_cell.angle_alpha   90.00
_cell.angle_beta   90.00
_cell.angle_gamma   90.00
#
_symmetry.space_group_name_H-M   'P 1'
#
loop_
_entity.id
_entity.type
_entity.pdbx_description
1 polymer ?
#
loop_
_entity_poly.entity_id
_entity_poly.type
_entity_poly.pdbx_seq_one_letter_code
_entity_poly.pdbx_strand_id
1 'polypeptide(L)'
;MKPDPILRTRPTSRAGARVLASASLLGMVLLAGCSGAAPEGPLDTGTVGPPMDPSGNSSSTAPAGSASASAAESAPAASSETASEISSVSPTAADEIDTADWKTFSTQGISFKHPVEWTIEADPCDDCNSSAEPHDDRYTKWDIKNSSGTEIAEFRADSAIDTDGDTGVYDRTVLESTPSEAQLLAPAEVVFEHMVVDDADDDDEQEQRVLLMLNDTAATKKRDEKPALSYFSPAKDLGSQMFSTDDFVDDLGFDEDHVSKEDAAKIMTSEDYRRLRAMMLSVRLGT
;
A
#
# COMPACT_ATOMS: atom_id res chain seq x y z
N MET A 1 49.87 -22.51 38.70
CA MET A 1 50.07 -21.94 37.37
C MET A 1 48.72 -21.88 36.68
N LYS A 2 48.25 -20.67 36.41
CA LYS A 2 46.92 -20.34 35.89
C LYS A 2 47.19 -19.29 34.80
N PRO A 3 46.71 -19.43 33.56
CA PRO A 3 46.94 -18.40 32.55
C PRO A 3 45.95 -17.25 32.74
N ASP A 4 46.44 -16.02 32.63
CA ASP A 4 45.64 -14.80 32.60
C ASP A 4 44.81 -14.72 31.30
N PRO A 5 43.58 -14.18 31.35
CA PRO A 5 42.83 -13.87 30.14
C PRO A 5 43.29 -12.53 29.55
N ILE A 6 43.66 -12.58 28.27
CA ILE A 6 44.00 -11.43 27.43
C ILE A 6 42.77 -10.54 27.25
N LEU A 7 42.81 -9.33 27.80
CA LEU A 7 41.94 -8.22 27.45
C LEU A 7 42.22 -7.82 25.98
N ARG A 8 41.35 -8.22 25.06
CA ARG A 8 41.26 -7.61 23.72
C ARG A 8 40.24 -6.48 23.76
N THR A 9 40.71 -5.27 24.03
CA THR A 9 40.01 -4.04 23.68
C THR A 9 39.96 -3.94 22.16
N ARG A 10 38.76 -4.02 21.56
CA ARG A 10 38.56 -3.55 20.18
C ARG A 10 38.42 -2.03 20.19
N PRO A 11 39.14 -1.30 19.34
CA PRO A 11 38.92 0.14 19.18
C PRO A 11 37.58 0.35 18.47
N THR A 12 36.73 1.18 19.06
CA THR A 12 35.59 1.83 18.42
C THR A 12 36.13 2.78 17.35
N SER A 13 35.97 2.45 16.07
CA SER A 13 36.15 3.43 15.00
C SER A 13 34.85 4.21 14.80
N ARG A 14 34.81 5.40 15.39
CA ARG A 14 34.01 6.52 14.87
C ARG A 14 34.74 7.10 13.67
N ALA A 15 34.12 7.06 12.50
CA ALA A 15 34.27 7.96 11.34
C ALA A 15 33.61 7.26 10.14
N GLY A 16 32.71 7.86 9.37
CA GLY A 16 32.21 9.22 9.36
C GLY A 16 31.03 9.29 8.39
N ALA A 17 30.22 10.32 8.57
CA ALA A 17 29.14 10.70 7.68
C ALA A 17 29.62 10.70 6.22
N ARG A 18 28.87 10.03 5.36
CA ARG A 18 28.83 10.34 3.93
C ARG A 18 27.39 10.61 3.56
N VAL A 19 27.07 11.89 3.65
CA VAL A 19 26.04 12.53 2.82
C VAL A 19 26.43 12.26 1.37
N LEU A 20 25.55 11.56 0.64
CA LEU A 20 25.54 11.57 -0.81
C LEU A 20 24.22 12.18 -1.27
N ALA A 21 24.09 13.48 -0.98
CA ALA A 21 23.36 14.37 -1.87
C ALA A 21 24.16 14.43 -3.18
N SER A 22 23.58 13.93 -4.27
CA SER A 22 24.05 14.21 -5.63
C SER A 22 22.90 14.81 -6.43
N ALA A 23 22.70 16.10 -6.23
CA ALA A 23 22.04 16.95 -7.21
C ALA A 23 23.05 17.33 -8.32
N SER A 24 22.65 17.19 -9.58
CA SER A 24 23.16 17.92 -10.78
C SER A 24 22.24 17.50 -11.96
N LEU A 25 21.20 18.22 -12.38
CA LEU A 25 21.13 19.60 -12.90
C LEU A 25 22.16 19.87 -14.01
N LEU A 26 21.75 19.81 -15.29
CA LEU A 26 21.74 20.94 -16.24
C LEU A 26 21.46 20.50 -17.68
N GLY A 27 20.45 21.13 -18.29
CA GLY A 27 20.17 21.05 -19.71
C GLY A 27 19.13 22.08 -20.17
N MET A 28 19.22 23.33 -19.70
CA MET A 28 18.51 24.43 -20.38
C MET A 28 19.20 24.73 -21.70
N VAL A 29 18.51 24.52 -22.82
CA VAL A 29 18.73 25.30 -24.04
C VAL A 29 17.50 26.17 -24.28
N LEU A 30 17.75 27.47 -24.20
CA LEU A 30 16.89 28.56 -24.63
C LEU A 30 16.52 28.44 -26.11
N LEU A 31 15.24 28.55 -26.43
CA LEU A 31 14.78 29.13 -27.69
C LEU A 31 13.68 30.17 -27.38
N ALA A 32 14.11 31.42 -27.21
CA ALA A 32 13.27 32.58 -27.37
C ALA A 32 13.16 32.91 -28.87
N GLY A 33 11.95 33.15 -29.37
CA GLY A 33 11.73 33.63 -30.73
C GLY A 33 10.26 33.63 -31.14
N CYS A 34 9.56 34.72 -30.84
CA CYS A 34 8.21 35.03 -31.32
C CYS A 34 8.11 34.96 -32.84
N SER A 35 7.04 34.38 -33.36
CA SER A 35 6.38 34.84 -34.58
C SER A 35 4.91 34.43 -34.51
N GLY A 36 4.05 35.45 -34.52
CA GLY A 36 2.62 35.28 -34.38
C GLY A 36 1.96 34.65 -35.61
N ALA A 37 0.84 34.00 -35.36
CA ALA A 37 -0.29 33.93 -36.27
C ALA A 37 -1.52 33.62 -35.42
N ALA A 38 -2.44 34.59 -35.35
CA ALA A 38 -3.80 34.34 -34.91
C ALA A 38 -4.52 33.42 -35.92
N PRO A 39 -5.52 32.66 -35.47
CA PRO A 39 -6.72 32.49 -36.27
C PRO A 39 -7.91 33.14 -35.58
N GLU A 40 -8.50 34.10 -36.27
CA GLU A 40 -9.84 34.61 -36.02
C GLU A 40 -10.87 33.49 -36.29
N GLY A 41 -11.88 33.39 -35.43
CA GLY A 41 -13.06 32.57 -35.66
C GLY A 41 -13.98 32.55 -34.43
N PRO A 42 -15.22 33.07 -34.51
CA PRO A 42 -16.10 33.18 -33.35
C PRO A 42 -16.72 31.81 -33.03
N LEU A 43 -16.64 31.37 -31.77
CA LEU A 43 -17.39 30.21 -31.30
C LEU A 43 -18.80 30.63 -30.91
N ASP A 44 -19.74 30.07 -31.69
CA ASP A 44 -21.17 30.23 -31.61
C ASP A 44 -21.73 29.61 -30.32
N THR A 45 -22.56 30.37 -29.61
CA THR A 45 -23.29 29.95 -28.41
C THR A 45 -24.54 29.17 -28.81
N GLY A 46 -24.54 27.85 -28.61
CA GLY A 46 -25.70 27.00 -28.89
C GLY A 46 -25.78 25.77 -27.98
N THR A 47 -26.58 25.89 -26.92
CA THR A 47 -27.35 24.88 -26.17
C THR A 47 -27.05 23.39 -26.43
N VAL A 48 -26.41 22.72 -25.46
CA VAL A 48 -26.38 21.25 -25.36
C VAL A 48 -27.50 20.80 -24.41
N GLY A 49 -28.50 20.09 -24.94
CA GLY A 49 -29.59 19.47 -24.18
C GLY A 49 -29.17 18.13 -23.52
N PRO A 50 -29.99 17.60 -22.59
CA PRO A 50 -29.63 16.43 -21.78
C PRO A 50 -29.69 15.10 -22.56
N PRO A 51 -28.96 14.05 -22.13
CA PRO A 51 -28.89 12.78 -22.84
C PRO A 51 -30.20 11.98 -22.78
N MET A 52 -30.57 11.37 -23.92
CA MET A 52 -31.71 10.46 -24.08
C MET A 52 -31.33 9.00 -23.77
N ASP A 53 -32.26 8.32 -23.10
CA ASP A 53 -32.29 6.90 -22.75
C ASP A 53 -33.14 6.12 -23.78
N PRO A 54 -32.76 4.92 -24.26
CA PRO A 54 -33.65 4.08 -25.03
C PRO A 54 -34.00 2.77 -24.31
N SER A 55 -35.07 2.80 -23.50
CA SER A 55 -35.94 1.64 -23.25
C SER A 55 -37.02 1.60 -24.33
N GLY A 56 -37.19 0.44 -25.00
CA GLY A 56 -38.18 0.26 -26.07
C GLY A 56 -38.63 -1.18 -26.26
N ASN A 57 -39.66 -1.59 -25.51
CA ASN A 57 -40.49 -2.78 -25.67
C ASN A 57 -41.19 -2.85 -27.05
N SER A 58 -41.48 -4.06 -27.55
CA SER A 58 -42.83 -4.45 -28.03
C SER A 58 -42.94 -5.94 -28.38
N SER A 59 -44.18 -6.42 -28.27
CA SER A 59 -44.60 -7.74 -27.79
C SER A 59 -45.11 -8.74 -28.85
N SER A 60 -45.62 -9.89 -28.35
CA SER A 60 -46.61 -10.84 -28.91
C SER A 60 -46.06 -11.97 -29.80
N THR A 61 -46.46 -13.25 -29.73
CA THR A 61 -47.65 -13.95 -29.14
C THR A 61 -47.36 -15.47 -29.14
N ALA A 62 -47.93 -16.23 -28.19
CA ALA A 62 -48.00 -17.70 -28.22
C ALA A 62 -49.09 -18.21 -29.22
N PRO A 63 -49.12 -19.52 -29.58
CA PRO A 63 -49.90 -20.47 -28.78
C PRO A 63 -49.37 -21.93 -28.72
N ALA A 64 -50.16 -22.74 -28.01
CA ALA A 64 -49.94 -24.05 -27.40
C ALA A 64 -49.81 -25.30 -28.31
N GLY A 65 -49.31 -26.39 -27.73
CA GLY A 65 -49.45 -27.77 -28.22
C GLY A 65 -49.03 -28.82 -27.18
N SER A 66 -49.96 -29.70 -26.80
CA SER A 66 -49.91 -30.68 -25.71
C SER A 66 -49.14 -31.99 -26.00
N ALA A 67 -48.57 -32.53 -24.91
CA ALA A 67 -48.58 -33.93 -24.42
C ALA A 67 -47.82 -35.08 -25.12
N SER A 68 -47.06 -35.76 -24.24
CA SER A 68 -46.99 -37.21 -23.97
C SER A 68 -45.77 -38.05 -24.40
N ALA A 69 -45.11 -38.55 -23.34
CA ALA A 69 -44.79 -39.95 -23.04
C ALA A 69 -43.39 -40.54 -23.36
N SER A 70 -42.71 -40.86 -22.25
CA SER A 70 -41.93 -42.08 -21.94
C SER A 70 -40.63 -42.39 -22.68
N ALA A 71 -39.53 -42.44 -21.93
CA ALA A 71 -38.85 -43.69 -21.55
C ALA A 71 -37.69 -43.41 -20.58
N ALA A 72 -37.52 -44.29 -19.60
CA ALA A 72 -36.43 -44.30 -18.62
C ALA A 72 -35.15 -44.88 -19.23
N GLU A 73 -33.96 -44.41 -18.82
CA GLU A 73 -32.81 -45.29 -18.54
C GLU A 73 -31.68 -44.57 -17.76
N SER A 74 -31.33 -45.17 -16.62
CA SER A 74 -30.02 -45.28 -15.94
C SER A 74 -29.06 -44.09 -15.76
N ALA A 75 -28.74 -43.82 -14.48
CA ALA A 75 -27.53 -43.15 -14.01
C ALA A 75 -26.24 -43.95 -14.34
N PRO A 76 -25.08 -43.29 -14.33
CA PRO A 76 -24.25 -43.43 -13.13
C PRO A 76 -23.64 -42.12 -12.62
N ALA A 77 -23.23 -42.19 -11.35
CA ALA A 77 -22.71 -41.13 -10.52
C ALA A 77 -21.45 -40.44 -11.08
N ALA A 78 -21.47 -39.11 -11.05
CA ALA A 78 -20.26 -38.31 -11.13
C ALA A 78 -19.68 -38.16 -9.71
N SER A 79 -18.56 -38.86 -9.47
CA SER A 79 -17.61 -38.44 -8.45
C SER A 79 -17.02 -37.11 -8.91
N SER A 80 -17.36 -36.02 -8.24
CA SER A 80 -16.65 -34.76 -8.36
C SER A 80 -15.83 -34.54 -7.11
N GLU A 81 -14.57 -34.23 -7.39
CA GLU A 81 -13.44 -34.21 -6.49
C GLU A 81 -13.64 -33.18 -5.38
N THR A 82 -13.23 -33.59 -4.19
CA THR A 82 -13.12 -32.76 -3.00
C THR A 82 -12.25 -31.55 -3.33
N ALA A 83 -12.87 -30.38 -3.46
CA ALA A 83 -12.17 -29.11 -3.47
C ALA A 83 -11.29 -29.07 -2.22
N SER A 84 -9.99 -28.94 -2.43
CA SER A 84 -9.04 -28.69 -1.35
C SER A 84 -9.41 -27.35 -0.74
N GLU A 85 -10.06 -27.39 0.42
CA GLU A 85 -10.17 -26.28 1.34
C GLU A 85 -8.76 -25.79 1.61
N ILE A 86 -8.40 -24.67 0.97
CA ILE A 86 -7.29 -23.85 1.41
C ILE A 86 -7.68 -23.45 2.83
N SER A 87 -7.07 -24.13 3.80
CA SER A 87 -7.22 -23.80 5.21
C SER A 87 -6.70 -22.39 5.38
N SER A 88 -7.61 -21.42 5.35
CA SER A 88 -7.41 -20.12 5.95
C SER A 88 -7.11 -20.39 7.42
N VAL A 89 -5.83 -20.35 7.76
CA VAL A 89 -5.39 -20.38 9.15
C VAL A 89 -5.93 -19.09 9.75
N SER A 90 -7.11 -19.17 10.37
CA SER A 90 -7.61 -18.11 11.23
C SER A 90 -6.52 -17.83 12.26
N PRO A 91 -6.14 -16.54 12.48
CA PRO A 91 -5.11 -16.22 13.45
C PRO A 91 -5.54 -16.77 14.81
N THR A 92 -4.68 -17.63 15.35
CA THR A 92 -4.87 -18.17 16.69
C THR A 92 -4.79 -16.98 17.65
N ALA A 93 -5.75 -16.84 18.55
CA ALA A 93 -5.94 -15.71 19.48
C ALA A 93 -4.81 -15.52 20.53
N ALA A 94 -3.55 -15.78 20.18
CA ALA A 94 -2.40 -15.83 21.07
C ALA A 94 -1.49 -14.59 21.04
N ASP A 95 -1.78 -13.57 20.21
CA ASP A 95 -0.88 -12.43 19.99
C ASP A 95 -1.61 -11.08 19.90
N GLU A 96 -2.65 -10.86 20.71
CA GLU A 96 -3.31 -9.56 20.77
C GLU A 96 -2.41 -8.56 21.50
N ILE A 97 -1.85 -7.60 20.76
CA ILE A 97 -1.09 -6.47 21.32
C ILE A 97 -2.05 -5.63 22.18
N ASP A 98 -1.68 -5.39 23.44
CA ASP A 98 -2.44 -4.49 24.31
C ASP A 98 -2.29 -3.04 23.80
N THR A 99 -3.41 -2.46 23.37
CA THR A 99 -3.50 -1.09 22.84
C THR A 99 -4.21 -0.12 23.79
N ALA A 100 -4.42 -0.51 25.05
CA ALA A 100 -5.17 0.31 26.02
C ALA A 100 -4.48 1.65 26.31
N ASP A 101 -3.15 1.64 26.45
CA ASP A 101 -2.36 2.82 26.80
C ASP A 101 -1.86 3.61 25.58
N TRP A 102 -2.24 3.21 24.36
CA TRP A 102 -1.76 3.83 23.13
C TRP A 102 -2.28 5.26 22.94
N LYS A 103 -1.44 6.12 22.36
CA LYS A 103 -1.81 7.46 21.95
C LYS A 103 -2.67 7.42 20.69
N THR A 104 -3.45 8.47 20.47
CA THR A 104 -4.19 8.67 19.22
C THR A 104 -3.55 9.78 18.43
N PHE A 105 -3.25 9.48 17.17
CA PHE A 105 -2.92 10.47 16.16
C PHE A 105 -4.15 10.73 15.29
N SER A 106 -4.39 12.00 14.98
CA SER A 106 -5.53 12.43 14.17
C SER A 106 -5.10 13.57 13.27
N THR A 107 -5.41 13.45 11.98
CA THR A 107 -5.12 14.49 10.99
C THR A 107 -6.03 14.31 9.78
N GLN A 108 -6.43 15.42 9.15
CA GLN A 108 -7.24 15.42 7.91
C GLN A 108 -8.44 14.43 7.92
N GLY A 109 -9.15 14.33 9.05
CA GLY A 109 -10.34 13.47 9.16
C GLY A 109 -10.04 11.96 9.25
N ILE A 110 -8.79 11.57 9.49
CA ILE A 110 -8.35 10.19 9.73
C ILE A 110 -7.69 10.13 11.10
N SER A 111 -7.87 9.02 11.80
CA SER A 111 -7.18 8.78 13.07
C SER A 111 -6.75 7.33 13.22
N PHE A 112 -5.63 7.11 13.91
CA PHE A 112 -5.13 5.79 14.29
C PHE A 112 -4.48 5.85 15.68
N LYS A 113 -4.32 4.70 16.32
CA LYS A 113 -3.64 4.58 17.62
C LYS A 113 -2.20 4.14 17.40
N HIS A 114 -1.27 4.61 18.21
CA HIS A 114 0.13 4.20 18.17
C HIS A 114 0.73 4.04 19.59
N PRO A 115 1.78 3.23 19.76
CA PRO A 115 2.53 3.10 21.02
C PRO A 115 2.99 4.46 21.55
N VAL A 116 3.06 4.61 22.89
CA VAL A 116 3.37 5.88 23.55
C VAL A 116 4.79 6.36 23.30
N GLU A 117 5.69 5.41 23.05
CA GLU A 117 7.11 5.54 22.80
C GLU A 117 7.44 5.74 21.31
N TRP A 118 6.46 5.57 20.42
CA TRP A 118 6.59 5.90 19.00
C TRP A 118 6.26 7.38 18.78
N THR A 119 6.91 7.96 17.78
CA THR A 119 6.72 9.35 17.39
C THR A 119 6.16 9.43 15.98
N ILE A 120 5.27 10.39 15.76
CA ILE A 120 4.73 10.71 14.44
C ILE A 120 5.03 12.19 14.21
N GLU A 121 5.77 12.47 13.15
CA GLU A 121 6.19 13.82 12.80
C GLU A 121 5.92 14.10 11.33
N ALA A 122 5.62 15.36 11.02
CA ALA A 122 5.51 15.77 9.62
C ALA A 122 6.90 15.75 9.00
N ASP A 123 7.03 15.12 7.83
CA ASP A 123 8.24 15.20 7.02
C ASP A 123 8.53 16.68 6.74
N PRO A 124 9.69 17.21 7.17
CA PRO A 124 10.10 18.54 6.80
C PRO A 124 10.40 18.54 5.31
N CYS A 125 9.36 18.74 4.50
CA CYS A 125 9.53 18.88 3.06
C CYS A 125 10.18 20.23 2.77
N ASP A 126 11.50 20.31 3.01
CA ASP A 126 12.33 21.50 2.92
C ASP A 126 12.29 22.14 1.52
N ASP A 127 11.99 21.32 0.50
CA ASP A 127 11.85 21.73 -0.90
C ASP A 127 10.38 21.85 -1.36
N CYS A 128 9.39 21.57 -0.50
CA CYS A 128 7.99 21.79 -0.83
C CYS A 128 7.67 23.29 -0.77
N ASN A 129 7.13 23.83 -1.87
CA ASN A 129 6.65 25.22 -1.93
C ASN A 129 5.26 25.38 -1.28
N SER A 130 4.97 24.62 -0.21
CA SER A 130 3.71 24.72 0.53
C SER A 130 3.89 25.69 1.69
N SER A 131 3.04 26.71 1.77
CA SER A 131 2.98 27.63 2.90
C SER A 131 1.94 27.23 3.94
N ALA A 132 1.27 26.09 3.74
CA ALA A 132 0.28 25.58 4.67
C ALA A 132 0.97 24.92 5.87
N GLU A 133 0.35 25.02 7.05
CA GLU A 133 0.78 24.24 8.20
C GLU A 133 0.59 22.74 7.89
N PRO A 134 1.45 21.83 8.40
CA PRO A 134 1.37 20.41 8.06
C PRO A 134 0.01 19.74 8.32
N HIS A 135 -0.73 20.20 9.33
CA HIS A 135 -2.08 19.71 9.62
C HIS A 135 -3.17 20.25 8.68
N ASP A 136 -2.90 21.34 7.97
CA ASP A 136 -3.83 21.91 6.99
C ASP A 136 -3.51 21.45 5.55
N ASP A 137 -2.29 20.98 5.30
CA ASP A 137 -1.89 20.38 4.03
C ASP A 137 -2.26 18.88 3.98
N ARG A 138 -3.17 18.53 3.08
CA ARG A 138 -3.63 17.14 2.89
C ARG A 138 -2.57 16.22 2.30
N TYR A 139 -1.52 16.79 1.69
CA TYR A 139 -0.43 16.05 1.06
C TYR A 139 0.78 15.85 1.99
N THR A 140 0.71 16.34 3.23
CA THR A 140 1.75 16.12 4.24
C THR A 140 2.04 14.63 4.39
N LYS A 141 3.32 14.26 4.25
CA LYS A 141 3.84 12.96 4.65
C LYS A 141 4.09 12.99 6.16
N TRP A 142 3.62 11.97 6.86
CA TRP A 142 3.84 11.78 8.28
C TRP A 142 4.74 10.57 8.49
N ASP A 143 5.95 10.80 9.01
CA ASP A 143 6.91 9.77 9.33
C ASP A 143 6.53 9.14 10.67
N ILE A 144 6.45 7.81 10.71
CA ILE A 144 6.17 7.07 11.94
C ILE A 144 7.45 6.39 12.38
N LYS A 145 8.00 6.88 13.48
CA LYS A 145 9.28 6.42 14.04
C LYS A 145 9.07 5.58 15.29
N ASN A 146 9.78 4.47 15.39
CA ASN A 146 9.74 3.59 16.53
C ASN A 146 10.52 4.18 17.74
N SER A 147 10.67 3.40 18.81
CA SER A 147 11.35 3.86 20.02
C SER A 147 12.86 4.09 19.89
N SER A 148 13.52 3.50 18.87
CA SER A 148 14.93 3.77 18.54
C SER A 148 15.09 5.04 17.68
N GLY A 149 13.99 5.57 17.14
CA GLY A 149 13.98 6.72 16.23
C GLY A 149 14.09 6.33 14.75
N THR A 150 14.03 5.03 14.43
CA THR A 150 13.99 4.53 13.05
C THR A 150 12.61 4.75 12.44
N GLU A 151 12.54 5.26 11.22
CA GLU A 151 11.29 5.41 10.48
C GLU A 151 10.84 4.04 9.98
N ILE A 152 9.72 3.55 10.51
CA ILE A 152 9.24 2.18 10.23
C ILE A 152 7.99 2.16 9.35
N ALA A 153 7.36 3.31 9.14
CA ALA A 153 6.21 3.48 8.29
C ALA A 153 6.00 4.94 7.94
N GLU A 154 5.28 5.18 6.85
CA GLU A 154 4.78 6.49 6.48
C GLU A 154 3.25 6.51 6.36
N PHE A 155 2.68 7.69 6.56
CA PHE A 155 1.25 7.94 6.36
C PHE A 155 1.03 9.22 5.56
N ARG A 156 0.11 9.15 4.58
CA ARG A 156 -0.37 10.29 3.79
C ARG A 156 -1.89 10.29 3.80
N ALA A 157 -2.49 11.41 4.22
CA ALA A 157 -3.94 11.55 4.22
C ALA A 157 -4.51 11.63 2.80
N ASP A 158 -3.81 12.29 1.89
CA ASP A 158 -4.07 12.27 0.46
C ASP A 158 -2.74 12.14 -0.27
N SER A 159 -2.61 11.12 -1.10
CA SER A 159 -1.41 10.89 -1.89
C SER A 159 -1.61 11.34 -3.33
N ALA A 160 -0.65 12.11 -3.83
CA ALA A 160 -0.51 12.43 -5.25
C ALA A 160 0.67 11.68 -5.88
N ILE A 161 1.12 10.58 -5.26
CA ILE A 161 2.22 9.77 -5.80
C ILE A 161 1.78 9.20 -7.14
N ASP A 162 2.52 9.60 -8.16
CA ASP A 162 2.44 9.08 -9.51
C ASP A 162 3.42 7.91 -9.67
N THR A 163 2.99 6.87 -10.37
CA THR A 163 3.79 5.68 -10.66
C THR A 163 4.22 5.60 -12.12
N ASP A 164 4.01 6.65 -12.91
CA ASP A 164 4.35 6.71 -14.34
C ASP A 164 5.86 6.50 -14.65
N GLY A 165 6.72 6.44 -13.62
CA GLY A 165 8.14 6.08 -13.72
C GLY A 165 8.52 4.69 -13.20
N ASP A 166 7.60 3.96 -12.58
CA ASP A 166 7.84 2.60 -12.09
C ASP A 166 7.65 1.59 -13.24
N THR A 167 8.77 1.12 -13.77
CA THR A 167 8.84 0.08 -14.81
C THR A 167 8.97 -1.32 -14.25
N GLY A 168 9.04 -1.45 -12.92
CA GLY A 168 9.33 -2.69 -12.21
C GLY A 168 8.28 -3.77 -12.44
N VAL A 169 8.77 -5.01 -12.53
CA VAL A 169 7.94 -6.21 -12.63
C VAL A 169 7.83 -6.86 -11.26
N TYR A 170 6.61 -6.91 -10.72
CA TYR A 170 6.37 -7.44 -9.39
C TYR A 170 5.70 -8.82 -9.45
N ASP A 171 6.35 -9.85 -8.90
CA ASP A 171 5.67 -11.06 -8.45
C ASP A 171 5.38 -10.95 -6.95
N ARG A 172 4.10 -11.07 -6.58
CA ARG A 172 3.61 -10.73 -5.23
C ARG A 172 2.98 -11.94 -4.58
N THR A 173 3.39 -12.23 -3.36
CA THR A 173 2.79 -13.25 -2.52
C THR A 173 2.23 -12.58 -1.26
N VAL A 174 0.90 -12.58 -1.10
CA VAL A 174 0.26 -12.21 0.17
C VAL A 174 0.60 -13.26 1.21
N LEU A 175 1.29 -12.85 2.28
CA LEU A 175 1.66 -13.71 3.40
C LEU A 175 0.62 -13.66 4.51
N GLU A 176 0.04 -12.48 4.75
CA GLU A 176 -1.03 -12.26 5.71
C GLU A 176 -1.99 -11.19 5.20
N SER A 177 -3.29 -11.36 5.46
CA SER A 177 -4.31 -10.32 5.26
C SER A 177 -5.30 -10.34 6.42
N THR A 178 -5.73 -9.15 6.84
CA THR A 178 -6.81 -8.99 7.82
C THR A 178 -7.70 -7.83 7.43
N PRO A 179 -9.01 -8.04 7.27
CA PRO A 179 -9.96 -6.96 7.01
C PRO A 179 -9.87 -5.87 8.08
N SER A 180 -9.90 -4.63 7.63
CA SER A 180 -10.06 -3.49 8.52
C SER A 180 -11.53 -3.37 8.94
N GLU A 181 -11.76 -3.19 10.23
CA GLU A 181 -13.09 -2.90 10.78
C GLU A 181 -13.47 -1.41 10.63
N ALA A 182 -12.60 -0.62 10.00
CA ALA A 182 -12.83 0.79 9.73
C ALA A 182 -14.01 0.98 8.77
N GLN A 183 -14.93 1.89 9.12
CA GLN A 183 -16.06 2.28 8.27
C GLN A 183 -15.61 3.27 7.17
N LEU A 184 -14.67 2.83 6.33
CA LEU A 184 -14.15 3.59 5.18
C LEU A 184 -15.15 3.55 4.01
N LEU A 185 -14.92 4.36 2.97
CA LEU A 185 -15.79 4.34 1.78
C LEU A 185 -15.67 3.05 0.97
N ALA A 186 -14.49 2.45 0.95
CA ALA A 186 -14.25 1.14 0.38
C ALA A 186 -13.74 0.17 1.46
N PRO A 187 -14.08 -1.13 1.40
CA PRO A 187 -13.46 -2.12 2.27
C PRO A 187 -11.94 -2.10 2.09
N ALA A 188 -11.22 -2.05 3.21
CA ALA A 188 -9.77 -2.12 3.25
C ALA A 188 -9.32 -3.30 4.12
N GLU A 189 -8.07 -3.68 3.96
CA GLU A 189 -7.41 -4.75 4.70
C GLU A 189 -5.96 -4.36 5.00
N VAL A 190 -5.47 -4.78 6.16
CA VAL A 190 -4.04 -4.75 6.45
C VAL A 190 -3.42 -6.00 5.85
N VAL A 191 -2.44 -5.82 4.98
CA VAL A 191 -1.83 -6.86 4.17
C VAL A 191 -0.32 -6.84 4.39
N PHE A 192 0.25 -8.02 4.60
CA PHE A 192 1.68 -8.23 4.55
C PHE A 192 2.03 -9.07 3.31
N GLU A 193 2.86 -8.52 2.44
CA GLU A 193 3.26 -9.13 1.18
C GLU A 193 4.76 -9.36 1.13
N HIS A 194 5.15 -10.42 0.43
CA HIS A 194 6.49 -10.62 -0.11
C HIS A 194 6.46 -10.29 -1.59
N MET A 195 7.41 -9.49 -2.05
CA MET A 195 7.51 -9.01 -3.42
C MET A 195 8.86 -9.40 -4.00
N VAL A 196 8.85 -9.94 -5.21
CA VAL A 196 10.03 -10.11 -6.04
C VAL A 196 9.96 -9.07 -7.13
N VAL A 197 10.97 -8.21 -7.21
CA VAL A 197 11.05 -7.11 -8.17
C VAL A 197 12.09 -7.47 -9.22
N ASP A 198 11.66 -7.59 -10.47
CA ASP A 198 12.58 -7.63 -11.61
C ASP A 198 12.59 -6.23 -12.24
N ASP A 199 13.71 -5.53 -12.11
CA ASP A 199 13.86 -4.21 -12.73
C ASP A 199 14.32 -4.36 -14.19
N ALA A 200 13.64 -3.69 -15.12
CA ALA A 200 13.87 -3.90 -16.55
C ALA A 200 15.20 -3.30 -17.04
N ASP A 201 15.80 -2.43 -16.24
CA ASP A 201 17.03 -1.68 -16.58
C ASP A 201 18.29 -2.24 -15.91
N ASP A 202 18.18 -3.21 -14.98
CA ASP A 202 19.30 -3.88 -14.33
C ASP A 202 19.12 -5.41 -14.35
N ASP A 203 19.72 -6.05 -15.36
CA ASP A 203 19.54 -7.48 -15.67
C ASP A 203 20.06 -8.45 -14.56
N ASP A 204 20.81 -7.95 -13.56
CA ASP A 204 21.58 -8.79 -12.63
C ASP A 204 21.13 -8.72 -11.15
N GLU A 205 20.21 -7.81 -10.77
CA GLU A 205 19.78 -7.66 -9.37
C GLU A 205 18.25 -7.81 -9.22
N GLN A 206 17.82 -9.04 -8.91
CA GLN A 206 16.45 -9.29 -8.46
C GLN A 206 16.34 -8.95 -6.97
N GLU A 207 15.51 -7.98 -6.65
CA GLU A 207 15.24 -7.60 -5.27
C GLU A 207 14.08 -8.43 -4.70
N GLN A 208 14.18 -8.75 -3.41
CA GLN A 208 13.14 -9.44 -2.66
C GLN A 208 12.82 -8.62 -1.42
N ARG A 209 11.61 -8.07 -1.38
CA ARG A 209 11.19 -7.12 -0.34
C ARG A 209 9.94 -7.62 0.36
N VAL A 210 9.62 -7.01 1.50
CA VAL A 210 8.32 -7.18 2.16
C VAL A 210 7.65 -5.84 2.39
N LEU A 211 6.32 -5.83 2.36
CA LEU A 211 5.54 -4.62 2.58
C LEU A 211 4.36 -4.93 3.50
N LEU A 212 4.28 -4.24 4.63
CA LEU A 212 3.09 -4.19 5.46
C LEU A 212 2.32 -2.91 5.11
N MET A 213 1.05 -3.02 4.76
CA MET A 213 0.26 -1.87 4.32
C MET A 213 -1.22 -1.99 4.68
N LEU A 214 -1.90 -0.85 4.79
CA LEU A 214 -3.36 -0.78 4.73
C LEU A 214 -3.79 -0.46 3.29
N ASN A 215 -4.59 -1.33 2.69
CA ASN A 215 -4.92 -1.24 1.28
C ASN A 215 -6.40 -1.55 1.00
N ASP A 216 -6.99 -0.94 -0.04
CA ASP A 216 -8.33 -1.27 -0.51
C ASP A 216 -8.38 -2.73 -0.96
N THR A 217 -9.34 -3.51 -0.45
CA THR A 217 -9.42 -4.96 -0.69
C THR A 217 -9.58 -5.30 -2.18
N ALA A 218 -10.25 -4.44 -2.93
CA ALA A 218 -10.39 -4.63 -4.38
C ALA A 218 -9.08 -4.37 -5.12
N ALA A 219 -8.27 -3.42 -4.64
CA ALA A 219 -6.96 -3.11 -5.19
C ALA A 219 -5.98 -4.25 -4.90
N THR A 220 -5.93 -4.77 -3.67
CA THR A 220 -5.06 -5.91 -3.30
C THR A 220 -5.25 -7.11 -4.24
N LYS A 221 -6.49 -7.42 -4.63
CA LYS A 221 -6.81 -8.56 -5.50
C LYS A 221 -6.41 -8.39 -6.96
N LYS A 222 -6.21 -7.15 -7.41
CA LYS A 222 -5.87 -6.79 -8.79
C LYS A 222 -4.46 -6.18 -8.90
N ARG A 223 -3.69 -6.30 -7.83
CA ARG A 223 -2.29 -5.84 -7.76
C ARG A 223 -1.35 -6.79 -8.50
N ASP A 224 -1.84 -7.60 -9.42
CA ASP A 224 -1.04 -8.29 -10.42
C ASP A 224 -0.66 -7.37 -11.61
N GLU A 225 -1.30 -6.21 -11.73
CA GLU A 225 -0.91 -5.14 -12.65
C GLU A 225 0.25 -4.31 -12.05
N LYS A 226 1.31 -4.10 -12.83
CA LYS A 226 2.43 -3.19 -12.52
C LYS A 226 1.95 -1.77 -12.83
N PRO A 227 2.17 -0.76 -11.98
CA PRO A 227 3.03 -0.69 -10.78
C PRO A 227 2.33 -0.99 -9.43
N ALA A 228 3.11 -1.10 -8.35
CA ALA A 228 2.62 -1.56 -7.05
C ALA A 228 1.98 -0.46 -6.17
N LEU A 229 0.79 0.03 -6.53
CA LEU A 229 0.12 1.05 -5.72
C LEU A 229 -0.51 0.49 -4.43
N SER A 230 -0.12 1.04 -3.28
CA SER A 230 -0.80 0.86 -1.99
C SER A 230 -1.67 2.08 -1.73
N TYR A 231 -2.98 1.93 -1.57
CA TYR A 231 -3.88 3.01 -1.17
C TYR A 231 -5.16 2.46 -0.53
N PHE A 232 -5.79 3.28 0.31
CA PHE A 232 -7.15 3.05 0.78
C PHE A 232 -7.99 4.32 0.69
N SER A 233 -9.31 4.15 0.62
CA SER A 233 -10.26 5.24 0.34
C SER A 233 -11.08 5.62 1.59
N PRO A 234 -10.59 6.52 2.49
CA PRO A 234 -11.34 6.91 3.68
C PRO A 234 -12.49 7.87 3.38
N ALA A 235 -12.32 8.78 2.41
CA ALA A 235 -13.35 9.72 2.02
C ALA A 235 -13.35 9.91 0.50
N LYS A 236 -14.36 10.63 0.01
CA LYS A 236 -14.55 10.80 -1.42
C LYS A 236 -13.38 11.64 -1.95
N ASP A 237 -12.78 11.18 -3.04
CA ASP A 237 -11.68 11.86 -3.71
C ASP A 237 -10.40 11.99 -2.85
N LEU A 238 -10.23 11.13 -1.83
CA LEU A 238 -8.99 11.00 -1.04
C LEU A 238 -8.38 9.60 -1.24
N GLY A 239 -7.15 9.55 -1.75
CA GLY A 239 -6.37 8.32 -1.87
C GLY A 239 -5.29 8.27 -0.79
N SER A 240 -5.63 7.75 0.39
CA SER A 240 -4.69 7.71 1.51
C SER A 240 -3.72 6.54 1.38
N GLN A 241 -2.53 6.70 1.97
CA GLN A 241 -1.52 5.64 2.02
C GLN A 241 -1.02 5.45 3.44
N MET A 242 -0.78 4.19 3.80
CA MET A 242 -0.14 3.81 5.05
C MET A 242 0.58 2.49 4.85
N PHE A 243 1.91 2.52 4.89
CA PHE A 243 2.74 1.35 4.62
C PHE A 243 4.07 1.42 5.36
N SER A 244 4.70 0.25 5.58
CA SER A 244 6.04 0.14 6.16
C SER A 244 7.10 0.64 5.19
N THR A 245 8.14 1.28 5.71
CA THR A 245 9.34 1.68 4.96
C THR A 245 10.34 0.53 4.88
N ASP A 246 11.36 0.67 4.03
CA ASP A 246 12.44 -0.33 3.92
C ASP A 246 13.26 -0.41 5.23
N ASP A 247 13.50 0.75 5.87
CA ASP A 247 14.10 0.91 7.21
C ASP A 247 13.45 0.03 8.31
N PHE A 248 12.16 -0.33 8.18
CA PHE A 248 11.49 -1.24 9.12
C PHE A 248 12.13 -2.63 9.14
N VAL A 249 12.52 -3.12 7.97
CA VAL A 249 13.14 -4.44 7.81
C VAL A 249 14.58 -4.41 8.30
N ASP A 250 15.29 -3.33 7.96
CA ASP A 250 16.67 -3.09 8.37
C ASP A 250 16.81 -2.96 9.90
N ASP A 251 15.88 -2.26 10.59
CA ASP A 251 15.87 -2.13 12.05
C ASP A 251 15.70 -3.49 12.77
N LEU A 252 15.00 -4.44 12.11
CA LEU A 252 14.84 -5.82 12.58
C LEU A 252 16.07 -6.70 12.31
N GLY A 253 17.09 -6.15 11.63
CA GLY A 253 18.37 -6.80 11.34
C GLY A 253 18.39 -7.67 10.09
N PHE A 254 17.49 -7.40 9.15
CA PHE A 254 17.45 -8.02 7.82
C PHE A 254 18.06 -7.07 6.78
N ASP A 255 18.28 -7.58 5.58
CA ASP A 255 18.70 -6.81 4.41
C ASP A 255 17.44 -6.51 3.60
N GLU A 256 17.03 -5.24 3.53
CA GLU A 256 15.78 -4.79 2.90
C GLU A 256 15.58 -5.25 1.45
N ASP A 257 16.67 -5.41 0.69
CA ASP A 257 16.62 -5.83 -0.71
C ASP A 257 16.64 -7.36 -0.90
N HIS A 258 16.89 -8.12 0.17
CA HIS A 258 17.12 -9.57 0.12
C HIS A 258 16.30 -10.37 1.15
N VAL A 259 15.06 -9.95 1.38
CA VAL A 259 14.13 -10.58 2.33
C VAL A 259 13.51 -11.84 1.75
N SER A 260 13.94 -13.01 2.23
CA SER A 260 13.32 -14.28 1.86
C SER A 260 11.94 -14.45 2.53
N LYS A 261 11.11 -15.38 2.02
CA LYS A 261 9.85 -15.76 2.68
C LYS A 261 10.05 -16.32 4.10
N GLU A 262 11.20 -16.94 4.37
CA GLU A 262 11.56 -17.44 5.70
C GLU A 262 11.90 -16.30 6.65
N ASP A 263 12.54 -15.25 6.15
CA ASP A 263 12.82 -14.02 6.91
C ASP A 263 11.54 -13.22 7.15
N ALA A 264 10.66 -13.14 6.15
CA ALA A 264 9.33 -12.56 6.31
C ALA A 264 8.54 -13.24 7.44
N ALA A 265 8.59 -14.58 7.53
CA ALA A 265 7.98 -15.31 8.63
C ALA A 265 8.58 -14.96 10.00
N LYS A 266 9.89 -14.65 10.09
CA LYS A 266 10.52 -14.18 11.34
C LYS A 266 10.10 -12.74 11.67
N ILE A 267 10.05 -11.86 10.67
CA ILE A 267 9.57 -10.48 10.80
C ILE A 267 8.16 -10.48 11.40
N MET A 268 7.26 -11.35 10.91
CA MET A 268 5.90 -11.49 11.43
C MET A 268 5.82 -11.86 12.91
N THR A 269 6.86 -12.49 13.47
CA THR A 269 6.92 -12.83 14.90
C THR A 269 7.48 -11.71 15.77
N SER A 270 8.05 -10.67 15.17
CA SER A 270 8.61 -9.54 15.90
C SER A 270 7.52 -8.76 16.65
N GLU A 271 7.91 -8.08 17.71
CA GLU A 271 7.00 -7.19 18.44
C GLU A 271 6.63 -5.96 17.60
N ASP A 272 7.60 -5.37 16.90
CA ASP A 272 7.36 -4.17 16.08
C ASP A 272 6.44 -4.45 14.89
N TYR A 273 6.55 -5.61 14.23
CA TYR A 273 5.56 -6.03 13.23
C TYR A 273 4.15 -6.07 13.81
N ARG A 274 3.97 -6.76 14.94
CA ARG A 274 2.64 -6.92 15.56
C ARG A 274 2.08 -5.57 16.00
N ARG A 275 2.91 -4.67 16.52
CA ARG A 275 2.53 -3.29 16.87
C ARG A 275 2.17 -2.47 15.63
N LEU A 276 3.00 -2.49 14.58
CA LEU A 276 2.74 -1.74 13.35
C LEU A 276 1.42 -2.19 12.69
N ARG A 277 1.21 -3.50 12.63
CA ARG A 277 -0.03 -4.11 12.14
C ARG A 277 -1.25 -3.72 13.00
N ALA A 278 -1.12 -3.75 14.33
CA ALA A 278 -2.20 -3.31 15.22
C ALA A 278 -2.52 -1.81 15.06
N MET A 279 -1.51 -0.98 14.81
CA MET A 279 -1.69 0.44 14.48
C MET A 279 -2.48 0.62 13.18
N MET A 280 -2.10 -0.07 12.10
CA MET A 280 -2.83 0.01 10.82
C MET A 280 -4.28 -0.50 10.94
N LEU A 281 -4.51 -1.57 11.71
CA LEU A 281 -5.86 -2.07 12.00
C LEU A 281 -6.69 -1.12 12.86
N SER A 282 -6.05 -0.18 13.55
CA SER A 282 -6.75 0.80 14.36
C SER A 282 -7.21 2.02 13.56
N VAL A 283 -6.87 2.14 12.27
CA VAL A 283 -7.28 3.27 11.42
C VAL A 283 -8.80 3.40 11.41
N ARG A 284 -9.30 4.64 11.47
CA ARG A 284 -10.72 4.96 11.37
C ARG A 284 -10.91 6.40 10.90
N LEU A 285 -12.11 6.71 10.44
CA LEU A 285 -12.51 8.10 10.20
C LEU A 285 -12.46 8.87 11.52
N GLY A 286 -11.72 9.97 11.51
CA GLY A 286 -11.68 10.96 12.58
C GLY A 286 -12.97 11.78 12.57
N THR A 287 -13.49 12.08 13.76
CA THR A 287 -14.60 13.02 13.96
C THR A 287 -14.14 14.46 13.94
#